data_AF-A0AA88YBZ1-F1
#
_entry.id   AF-A0AA88YBZ1-F1
#
_cell.length_a   1.000
_cell.length_b   1.000
_cell.length_c   1.000
_cell.angle_alpha   90.00
_cell.angle_beta   90.00
_cell.angle_gamma   90.00
#
_symmetry.space_group_name_H-M   'P 1'
#
loop_
_entity.id
_entity.type
_entity.pdbx_description
1 polymer ?
#
loop_
_entity_poly.entity_id
_entity_poly.type
_entity_poly.pdbx_seq_one_letter_code
_entity_poly.pdbx_strand_id
1 'polypeptide(L)'
;MNSAYEEFASFTVGNMKDYLSARGCSTQGNKQQLVARCYVAWKNKVELREVETDRLKRLNEEYQKRIEEVGIPDPRSLQGEVCLHAVQPNAVFFKVLPDAGSSSEKNLPQPLPVLAKEYTARGEAEKFLPMLNNGFTKEQTRSIEQRTRDQSTNID
;
A
#
# COMPACT_ATOMS: atom_id res chain seq x y z
N MET A 1 47.32 -6.52 3.04
CA MET A 1 45.95 -6.82 2.58
C MET A 1 45.17 -5.54 2.72
N ASN A 2 44.74 -4.91 1.62
CA ASN A 2 43.84 -3.77 1.72
C ASN A 2 42.51 -4.28 2.24
N SER A 3 41.96 -3.61 3.24
CA SER A 3 40.62 -3.93 3.75
C SER A 3 39.58 -3.55 2.69
N ALA A 4 38.47 -4.31 2.57
CA ALA A 4 37.38 -3.98 1.64
C ALA A 4 36.86 -2.54 1.84
N TYR A 5 37.00 -2.00 3.06
CA TYR A 5 36.70 -0.61 3.36
C TYR A 5 37.60 0.38 2.61
N GLU A 6 38.92 0.14 2.56
CA GLU A 6 39.89 0.97 1.83
C GLU A 6 39.66 0.90 0.31
N GLU A 7 39.24 -0.25 -0.19
CA GLU A 7 38.84 -0.42 -1.59
C GLU A 7 37.64 0.49 -1.92
N PHE A 8 36.58 0.47 -1.11
CA PHE A 8 35.45 1.39 -1.30
C PHE A 8 35.82 2.87 -1.09
N ALA A 9 36.79 3.17 -0.23
CA ALA A 9 37.27 4.53 -0.03
C ALA A 9 37.96 5.12 -1.28
N SER A 10 38.57 4.24 -2.10
CA SER A 10 39.18 4.60 -3.38
C SER A 10 38.15 4.87 -4.49
N PHE A 11 36.91 4.40 -4.35
CA PHE A 11 35.88 4.58 -5.36
C PHE A 11 35.42 6.05 -5.46
N THR A 12 34.96 6.41 -6.66
CA THR A 12 34.26 7.67 -6.88
C THR A 12 32.89 7.63 -6.22
N VAL A 13 32.34 8.81 -5.92
CA VAL A 13 31.00 8.94 -5.35
C VAL A 13 29.93 8.35 -6.29
N GLY A 14 30.11 8.49 -7.61
CA GLY A 14 29.23 7.88 -8.61
C GLY A 14 29.19 6.36 -8.46
N ASN A 15 30.36 5.71 -8.50
CA ASN A 15 30.46 4.26 -8.41
C ASN A 15 29.87 3.72 -7.10
N MET A 16 30.08 4.42 -5.98
CA MET A 16 29.47 4.03 -4.69
C MET A 16 27.94 4.15 -4.71
N LYS A 17 27.40 5.20 -5.33
CA LYS A 17 25.95 5.36 -5.47
C LYS A 17 25.35 4.29 -6.38
N ASP A 18 26.03 3.94 -7.47
CA ASP A 18 25.61 2.89 -8.39
C ASP A 18 25.63 1.51 -7.71
N TYR A 19 26.68 1.23 -6.94
CA TYR A 19 26.79 0.00 -6.16
C TYR A 19 25.65 -0.14 -5.14
N LEU A 20 25.30 0.95 -4.45
CA LEU A 20 24.23 0.98 -3.46
C LEU A 20 22.83 0.97 -4.09
N SER A 21 22.64 1.70 -5.20
CA SER A 21 21.35 1.77 -5.90
C SER A 21 20.96 0.42 -6.49
N ALA A 22 21.93 -0.28 -7.09
CA ALA A 22 21.74 -1.64 -7.61
C ALA A 22 21.36 -2.65 -6.52
N ARG A 23 21.58 -2.32 -5.23
CA ARG A 23 21.21 -3.13 -4.06
C ARG A 23 20.05 -2.54 -3.27
N GLY A 24 19.39 -1.51 -3.80
CA GLY A 24 18.27 -0.85 -3.14
C GLY A 24 18.61 -0.12 -1.84
N CYS A 25 19.89 0.18 -1.61
CA CYS A 25 20.38 0.87 -0.43
C CYS A 25 20.34 2.40 -0.61
N SER A 26 20.25 3.15 0.49
CA SER A 26 20.23 4.62 0.43
C SER A 26 21.56 5.18 -0.08
N THR A 27 21.48 6.07 -1.08
CA THR A 27 22.61 6.75 -1.73
C THR A 27 22.85 8.17 -1.20
N GLN A 28 22.15 8.57 -0.13
CA GLN A 28 22.27 9.90 0.46
C GLN A 28 23.43 10.00 1.46
N GLY A 29 24.15 11.11 1.47
CA GLY A 29 25.18 11.41 2.47
C GLY A 29 26.54 11.74 1.89
N ASN A 30 27.50 11.97 2.80
CA ASN A 30 28.88 12.33 2.47
C ASN A 30 29.70 11.10 2.06
N LYS A 31 30.87 11.30 1.42
CA LYS A 31 31.72 10.21 0.91
C LYS A 31 31.98 9.12 1.96
N GLN A 32 32.35 9.50 3.19
CA GLN A 32 32.60 8.53 4.27
C GLN A 32 31.36 7.69 4.64
N GLN A 33 30.17 8.28 4.61
CA GLN A 33 28.91 7.57 4.87
C GLN A 33 28.60 6.58 3.74
N LEU A 34 28.89 6.95 2.48
CA LEU A 34 28.73 6.06 1.34
C LEU A 34 29.71 4.87 1.41
N VAL A 35 30.97 5.10 1.77
CA VAL A 35 31.97 4.04 1.98
C VAL A 35 31.51 3.07 3.07
N ALA A 36 31.07 3.60 4.22
CA ALA A 36 30.56 2.77 5.32
C ALA A 36 29.35 1.94 4.88
N ARG A 37 28.42 2.52 4.12
CA ARG A 37 27.25 1.77 3.59
C ARG A 37 27.66 0.71 2.57
N CYS A 38 28.59 1.00 1.66
CA CYS A 38 29.10 0.01 0.72
C CYS A 38 29.75 -1.18 1.45
N TYR A 39 30.56 -0.89 2.47
CA TYR A 39 31.18 -1.90 3.30
C TYR A 39 30.16 -2.74 4.06
N VAL A 40 29.14 -2.11 4.67
CA VAL A 40 28.05 -2.83 5.36
C VAL A 40 27.25 -3.69 4.38
N ALA A 41 26.91 -3.18 3.20
CA ALA A 41 26.19 -3.93 2.17
C ALA A 41 27.00 -5.12 1.66
N TRP A 42 28.32 -4.96 1.49
CA TRP A 42 29.22 -6.04 1.14
C TRP A 42 29.34 -7.09 2.26
N LYS A 43 29.55 -6.65 3.50
CA LYS A 43 29.68 -7.53 4.68
C LYS A 43 28.42 -8.38 4.90
N ASN A 44 27.26 -7.80 4.68
CA ASN A 44 25.96 -8.49 4.80
C ASN A 44 25.55 -9.24 3.52
N LYS A 45 26.38 -9.25 2.48
CA LYS A 45 26.09 -9.90 1.19
C LYS A 45 24.73 -9.50 0.62
N VAL A 46 24.41 -8.20 0.66
CA VAL A 46 23.15 -7.68 0.12
C VAL A 46 23.10 -7.95 -1.37
N GLU A 47 22.08 -8.69 -1.79
CA GLU A 47 21.84 -9.07 -3.18
C GLU A 47 21.44 -7.86 -4.03
N LEU A 48 21.63 -7.99 -5.34
CA LEU A 48 21.17 -7.00 -6.29
C LEU A 48 19.64 -6.96 -6.23
N ARG A 49 19.09 -5.74 -6.16
CA ARG A 49 17.67 -5.50 -6.28
C ARG A 49 17.26 -5.88 -7.69
N GLU A 50 16.30 -6.79 -7.80
CA GLU A 50 15.65 -7.09 -9.07
C GLU A 50 14.99 -5.82 -9.60
N VAL A 51 15.21 -5.51 -10.87
CA VAL A 51 14.48 -4.41 -11.53
C VAL A 51 13.01 -4.78 -11.51
N GLU A 52 12.13 -3.84 -11.17
CA GLU A 52 10.69 -4.10 -11.04
C GLU A 52 10.09 -4.72 -12.32
N THR A 53 10.64 -4.37 -13.49
CA THR A 53 10.28 -4.96 -14.78
C THR A 53 10.55 -6.46 -14.85
N ASP A 54 11.70 -6.90 -14.34
CA ASP A 54 12.11 -8.31 -14.37
C ASP A 54 11.27 -9.12 -13.38
N ARG A 55 10.99 -8.53 -12.22
CA ARG A 55 10.09 -9.12 -11.21
C ARG A 55 8.67 -9.29 -11.78
N LEU A 56 8.12 -8.25 -12.41
CA LEU A 56 6.80 -8.31 -13.05
C LEU A 56 6.75 -9.33 -14.17
N LYS A 57 7.81 -9.42 -14.98
CA LYS A 57 7.94 -10.41 -16.04
C LYS A 57 7.87 -11.83 -15.49
N ARG A 58 8.68 -12.15 -14.46
CA ARG A 58 8.64 -13.46 -13.80
C ARG A 58 7.27 -13.78 -13.21
N LEU A 59 6.63 -12.79 -12.57
CA LEU A 59 5.30 -12.98 -11.99
C LEU A 59 4.24 -13.28 -13.05
N ASN A 60 4.29 -12.58 -14.20
CA ASN A 60 3.38 -12.85 -15.32
C ASN A 60 3.64 -14.21 -15.97
N GLU A 61 4.91 -14.61 -16.12
CA GLU A 61 5.27 -15.95 -16.62
C GLU A 61 4.76 -17.06 -15.69
N GLU A 62 4.94 -16.90 -14.38
CA GLU A 62 4.45 -17.85 -13.38
C GLU A 62 2.92 -17.94 -13.38
N TYR A 63 2.25 -16.78 -13.45
CA TYR A 63 0.81 -16.70 -13.57
C TYR A 63 0.28 -17.46 -14.80
N GLN A 64 0.88 -17.18 -15.96
CA GLN A 64 0.50 -17.81 -17.22
C GLN A 64 0.69 -19.33 -17.15
N LYS A 65 1.82 -19.78 -16.60
CA LYS A 65 2.10 -21.20 -16.41
C LYS A 65 1.06 -21.88 -15.53
N ARG A 66 0.67 -21.25 -14.41
CA ARG A 66 -0.36 -21.80 -13.51
C ARG A 66 -1.73 -21.88 -14.18
N ILE A 67 -2.09 -20.90 -15.00
CA ILE A 67 -3.33 -20.95 -15.78
C ILE A 67 -3.32 -22.10 -16.76
N GLU A 68 -2.21 -22.28 -17.49
CA GLU A 68 -2.03 -23.39 -18.42
C GLU A 68 -2.06 -24.76 -17.73
N GLU A 69 -1.43 -24.88 -16.55
CA GLU A 69 -1.43 -26.11 -15.74
C GLU A 69 -2.83 -26.49 -15.25
N VAL A 70 -3.66 -25.51 -14.86
CA VAL A 70 -5.01 -25.76 -14.34
C VAL A 70 -6.05 -25.87 -15.47
N GLY A 71 -5.74 -25.37 -16.67
CA GLY A 71 -6.62 -25.47 -17.85
C GLY A 71 -7.86 -24.58 -17.77
N ILE A 72 -7.84 -23.53 -16.93
CA ILE A 72 -8.94 -22.57 -16.78
C ILE A 72 -8.70 -21.39 -17.74
N PRO A 73 -9.74 -20.82 -18.38
CA PRO A 73 -9.61 -19.59 -19.15
C PRO A 73 -9.04 -18.45 -18.30
N ASP A 74 -8.09 -17.68 -18.85
CA ASP A 74 -7.44 -16.59 -18.11
C ASP A 74 -8.49 -15.62 -17.55
N PRO A 75 -8.61 -15.47 -16.22
CA PRO A 75 -9.55 -14.54 -15.61
C PRO A 75 -9.37 -13.09 -16.06
N ARG A 76 -8.16 -12.68 -16.48
CA ARG A 76 -7.89 -11.33 -17.00
C ARG A 76 -8.44 -11.12 -18.40
N SER A 77 -8.64 -12.21 -19.16
CA SER A 77 -9.23 -12.17 -20.50
C SER A 77 -10.76 -12.07 -20.48
N LEU A 78 -11.39 -12.32 -19.34
CA LEU A 78 -12.83 -12.23 -19.14
C LEU A 78 -13.27 -10.76 -18.93
N GLN A 79 -13.20 -9.96 -19.98
CA GLN A 79 -13.86 -8.65 -20.01
C GLN A 79 -15.32 -8.84 -20.48
N GLY A 80 -16.21 -9.15 -19.53
CA GLY A 80 -17.65 -9.27 -19.78
C GLY A 80 -18.29 -10.39 -18.97
N GLU A 81 -19.22 -10.01 -18.09
CA GLU A 81 -20.16 -10.87 -17.34
C GLU A 81 -19.62 -12.22 -16.84
N VAL A 82 -19.01 -12.20 -15.66
CA VAL A 82 -18.87 -13.41 -14.84
C VAL A 82 -20.28 -13.81 -14.38
N CYS A 83 -20.92 -14.75 -15.09
CA CYS A 83 -22.06 -15.48 -14.55
C CYS A 83 -21.57 -16.33 -13.36
N LEU A 84 -21.71 -15.78 -12.16
CA LEU A 84 -21.60 -16.54 -10.92
C LEU A 84 -22.75 -17.56 -10.87
N HIS A 85 -22.54 -18.75 -11.43
CA HIS A 85 -23.38 -19.89 -11.08
C HIS A 85 -23.06 -20.27 -9.64
N ALA A 86 -23.88 -19.77 -8.73
CA ALA A 86 -23.83 -20.10 -7.31
C ALA A 86 -24.08 -21.61 -7.13
N VAL A 87 -23.02 -22.41 -7.08
CA VAL A 87 -23.08 -23.77 -6.56
C VAL A 87 -22.91 -23.68 -5.04
N GLN A 88 -23.92 -23.17 -4.33
CA GLN A 88 -24.25 -23.52 -2.93
C GLN A 88 -25.68 -23.04 -2.60
N PRO A 89 -26.58 -23.92 -2.12
CA PRO A 89 -27.99 -23.58 -1.87
C PRO A 89 -28.23 -22.59 -0.70
N ASN A 90 -27.19 -22.23 0.07
CA ASN A 90 -27.30 -21.38 1.26
C ASN A 90 -26.40 -20.13 1.25
N ALA A 91 -25.81 -19.76 0.11
CA ALA A 91 -25.00 -18.56 0.03
C ALA A 91 -25.91 -17.30 0.00
N VAL A 92 -25.88 -16.51 1.07
CA VAL A 92 -26.51 -15.18 1.12
C VAL A 92 -25.62 -14.22 0.34
N PHE A 93 -26.03 -13.87 -0.88
CA PHE A 93 -25.37 -12.82 -1.66
C PHE A 93 -26.09 -11.49 -1.44
N PHE A 94 -25.36 -10.47 -0.98
CA PHE A 94 -25.82 -9.10 -1.01
C PHE A 94 -25.85 -8.63 -2.47
N LYS A 95 -27.05 -8.51 -3.02
CA LYS A 95 -27.28 -7.87 -4.32
C LYS A 95 -27.09 -6.37 -4.10
N VAL A 96 -25.90 -5.84 -4.39
CA VAL A 96 -25.75 -4.39 -4.56
C VAL A 96 -26.47 -4.06 -5.86
N LEU A 97 -27.64 -3.44 -5.75
CA LEU A 97 -28.42 -2.98 -6.89
C LEU A 97 -27.56 -1.96 -7.67
N PRO A 98 -27.41 -2.11 -9.00
CA PRO A 98 -26.89 -1.03 -9.81
C PRO A 98 -27.99 0.02 -9.88
N ASP A 99 -27.90 1.05 -9.04
CA ASP A 99 -28.77 2.19 -9.20
C ASP A 99 -28.43 2.89 -10.52
N ALA A 100 -29.46 3.07 -11.31
CA ALA A 100 -29.37 3.55 -12.67
C ALA A 100 -28.94 5.02 -12.71
N GLY A 101 -27.95 5.30 -13.55
CA GLY A 101 -27.80 6.62 -14.14
C GLY A 101 -26.55 7.40 -13.72
N SER A 102 -25.82 7.80 -14.76
CA SER A 102 -25.13 9.08 -14.85
C SER A 102 -23.80 9.24 -14.09
N SER A 103 -22.72 8.99 -14.85
CA SER A 103 -21.74 10.03 -15.21
C SER A 103 -21.34 11.01 -14.10
N SER A 104 -20.26 10.70 -13.38
CA SER A 104 -19.15 11.63 -13.15
C SER A 104 -18.12 10.99 -12.22
N GLU A 105 -16.86 10.90 -12.68
CA GLU A 105 -15.75 11.06 -11.77
C GLU A 105 -16.01 12.32 -10.94
N LYS A 106 -16.08 12.22 -9.60
CA LYS A 106 -15.50 13.18 -8.64
C LYS A 106 -16.05 12.96 -7.23
N ASN A 107 -15.13 13.15 -6.27
CA ASN A 107 -15.35 13.43 -4.86
C ASN A 107 -15.67 12.23 -3.95
N LEU A 108 -14.60 11.49 -3.61
CA LEU A 108 -14.48 11.11 -2.20
C LEU A 108 -14.65 12.38 -1.35
N PRO A 109 -15.42 12.35 -0.26
CA PRO A 109 -15.55 13.51 0.62
C PRO A 109 -14.14 13.93 1.05
N GLN A 110 -13.86 15.23 0.99
CA GLN A 110 -12.57 15.75 1.40
C GLN A 110 -12.27 15.29 2.84
N PRO A 111 -11.01 14.94 3.15
CA PRO A 111 -10.64 14.55 4.50
C PRO A 111 -11.06 15.63 5.50
N LEU A 112 -11.62 15.24 6.65
CA LEU A 112 -12.08 16.17 7.69
C LEU A 112 -11.05 17.27 8.06
N PRO A 113 -9.73 17.00 8.14
CA PRO A 113 -8.74 18.04 8.39
C PRO A 113 -8.64 19.11 7.29
N VAL A 114 -8.94 18.76 6.04
CA VAL A 114 -8.95 19.69 4.90
C VAL A 114 -10.18 20.58 4.98
N LEU A 115 -11.35 19.99 5.22
CA LEU A 115 -12.60 20.74 5.42
C LEU A 115 -12.49 21.70 6.60
N ALA A 116 -11.97 21.24 7.75
CA ALA A 116 -11.81 22.09 8.93
C ALA A 116 -11.00 23.36 8.62
N LYS A 117 -9.90 23.24 7.87
CA LYS A 117 -9.07 24.38 7.45
C LYS A 117 -9.84 25.34 6.54
N GLU A 118 -10.63 24.83 5.60
CA GLU A 118 -11.43 25.67 4.71
C GLU A 118 -12.46 26.52 5.48
N TYR A 119 -13.17 25.91 6.45
CA TYR A 119 -14.15 26.62 7.27
C TYR A 119 -13.48 27.66 8.19
N THR A 120 -12.31 27.35 8.76
CA THR A 120 -11.54 28.34 9.53
C THR A 120 -11.05 29.49 8.65
N ALA A 121 -10.57 29.20 7.44
CA ALA A 121 -10.09 30.22 6.50
C ALA A 121 -11.21 31.17 6.03
N ARG A 122 -12.46 30.69 5.98
CA ARG A 122 -13.64 31.49 5.63
C ARG A 122 -14.27 32.23 6.83
N GLY A 123 -13.73 32.05 8.05
CA GLY A 123 -14.30 32.63 9.27
C GLY A 123 -15.63 31.98 9.70
N GLU A 124 -15.94 30.79 9.18
CA GLU A 124 -17.20 30.08 9.40
C GLU A 124 -17.03 28.84 10.30
N ALA A 125 -16.03 28.84 11.18
CA ALA A 125 -15.72 27.69 12.04
C ALA A 125 -16.94 27.21 12.88
N GLU A 126 -17.83 28.13 13.27
CA GLU A 126 -19.05 27.81 14.02
C GLU A 126 -20.07 27.00 13.21
N LYS A 127 -20.03 27.04 11.87
CA LYS A 127 -20.89 26.23 10.99
C LYS A 127 -20.35 24.81 10.79
N PHE A 128 -19.06 24.58 11.06
CA PHE A 128 -18.41 23.27 10.92
C PHE A 128 -18.75 22.34 12.09
N LEU A 129 -18.81 22.88 13.32
CA LEU A 129 -19.07 22.09 14.53
C LEU A 129 -20.44 21.36 14.52
N PRO A 130 -21.56 21.97 14.07
CA PRO A 130 -22.83 21.27 13.92
C PRO A 130 -22.80 20.15 12.86
N MET A 131 -21.96 20.27 11.81
CA MET A 131 -21.82 19.23 10.78
C MET A 131 -21.13 17.96 11.30
N LEU A 132 -20.28 18.10 12.33
CA LEU A 132 -19.73 16.94 13.07
C LEU A 132 -20.76 16.32 14.02
N ASN A 133 -21.86 17.03 14.31
CA ASN A 133 -22.83 16.66 15.34
C ASN A 133 -23.95 15.72 14.85
N ASN A 134 -23.78 15.12 13.66
CA ASN A 134 -24.41 13.83 13.34
C ASN A 134 -23.66 12.66 14.02
N GLY A 135 -22.98 12.95 15.13
CA GLY A 135 -22.23 12.00 15.93
C GLY A 135 -23.19 11.05 16.64
N PHE A 136 -22.73 9.80 16.77
CA PHE A 136 -23.39 8.73 17.49
C PHE A 136 -24.14 9.22 18.74
N THR A 137 -25.36 8.73 18.94
CA THR A 137 -26.10 9.03 20.17
C THR A 137 -25.26 8.60 21.38
N LYS A 138 -25.47 9.20 22.56
CA LYS A 138 -24.75 8.82 23.79
C LYS A 138 -24.79 7.31 24.04
N GLU A 139 -25.88 6.65 23.65
CA GLU A 139 -26.04 5.20 23.75
C GLU A 139 -25.15 4.44 22.77
N GLN A 140 -25.06 4.91 21.52
CA GLN A 140 -24.17 4.35 20.51
C GLN A 140 -22.70 4.51 20.90
N THR A 141 -22.30 5.67 21.43
CA THR A 141 -20.94 5.90 21.94
C THR A 141 -20.61 4.95 23.08
N ARG A 142 -21.52 4.79 24.06
CA ARG A 142 -21.35 3.81 25.15
C ARG A 142 -21.27 2.37 24.63
N SER A 143 -22.07 2.02 23.62
CA SER A 143 -22.05 0.68 23.03
C SER A 143 -20.72 0.38 22.33
N ILE A 144 -20.15 1.36 21.63
CA ILE A 144 -18.84 1.25 20.98
C ILE A 144 -17.73 1.12 22.02
N GLU A 145 -17.75 1.96 23.08
CA GLU A 145 -16.78 1.88 24.18
C GLU A 145 -16.82 0.51 24.89
N GLN A 146 -18.01 -0.02 25.15
CA GLN A 146 -18.18 -1.33 25.77
C GLN A 146 -17.62 -2.45 24.88
N ARG A 147 -17.98 -2.47 23.59
CA ARG A 147 -17.45 -3.48 22.65
C ARG A 147 -15.93 -3.43 22.53
N THR A 148 -15.34 -2.24 22.53
CA THR A 148 -13.89 -2.07 22.44
C THR A 148 -13.21 -2.57 23.71
N ARG A 149 -13.82 -2.35 24.88
CA ARG A 149 -13.35 -2.88 26.16
C ARG A 149 -13.40 -4.41 26.19
N ASP A 150 -14.51 -5.00 25.78
CA ASP A 150 -14.71 -6.46 25.78
C ASP A 150 -13.80 -7.19 24.78
N GLN A 151 -13.41 -6.52 23.69
CA GLN A 151 -12.40 -7.01 22.74
C GLN A 151 -10.99 -6.99 23.33
N SER A 152 -10.65 -5.98 24.12
CA SER A 152 -9.34 -5.88 24.77
C SER A 152 -9.13 -6.89 25.90
N THR A 153 -10.20 -7.41 26.50
CA THR A 153 -10.15 -8.41 27.58
C THR A 153 -10.18 -9.87 27.10
N ASN A 154 -10.32 -10.12 25.80
CA ASN A 154 -10.30 -11.46 25.20
C ASN A 154 -8.94 -11.81 24.57
N ILE A 155 -7.91 -11.01 24.84
CA ILE A 155 -6.52 -11.27 24.46
C ILE A 155 -5.76 -11.62 25.74
N ASP A 156 -6.06 -12.80 26.30
CA ASP A 156 -5.23 -13.56 27.25
C ASP A 156 -5.58 -15.05 27.14
#